data_AF-A0A3D1KMJ7-F1
#
_entry.id   AF-A0A3D1KMJ7-F1
#
_cell.length_a   1.000
_cell.length_b   1.000
_cell.length_c   1.000
_cell.angle_alpha   90.00
_cell.angle_beta   90.00
_cell.angle_gamma   90.00
#
_symmetry.space_group_name_H-M   'P 1'
#
loop_
_entity.id
_entity.type
_entity.pdbx_description
1 polymer ?
#
loop_
_entity_poly.entity_id
_entity_poly.type
_entity_poly.pdbx_seq_one_letter_code
_entity_poly.pdbx_strand_id
1 'polypeptide(L)'
;MQNHVGEATLSFDGVEKFPLTLFMGINVYNDDNNSVYTELGYPFKVGETELKAFVGAGNEIYTTDGEYKVSNFGLSASKAIKITDAFSLGVSASAIFNPDTDDAYLVFVISL
;
A
#
# COMPACT_ATOMS: atom_id res chain seq x y z
N MET A 1 17.77 11.74 -19.96
CA MET A 1 16.67 11.60 -18.99
C MET A 1 15.86 10.40 -19.43
N GLN A 2 15.73 9.38 -18.60
CA GLN A 2 14.81 8.28 -18.87
C GLN A 2 13.39 8.82 -18.64
N ASN A 3 12.52 8.83 -19.66
CA ASN A 3 11.24 9.56 -19.60
C ASN A 3 10.09 8.75 -18.99
N HIS A 4 10.20 7.42 -18.97
CA HIS A 4 9.16 6.51 -18.47
C HIS A 4 9.81 5.31 -17.78
N VAL A 5 9.30 4.94 -16.60
CA VAL A 5 9.64 3.69 -15.90
C VAL A 5 8.53 2.68 -16.19
N GLY A 6 8.92 1.44 -16.52
CA GLY A 6 7.97 0.34 -16.65
C GLY A 6 8.03 -0.56 -15.42
N GLU A 7 6.89 -0.82 -14.80
CA GLU A 7 6.76 -1.66 -13.60
C GLU A 7 5.94 -2.91 -13.92
N ALA A 8 6.38 -4.06 -13.41
CA ALA A 8 5.60 -5.29 -13.38
C ALA A 8 5.13 -5.55 -11.95
N THR A 9 3.86 -5.92 -11.78
CA THR A 9 3.26 -6.15 -10.47
C THR A 9 2.61 -7.52 -10.36
N LEU A 10 2.66 -8.08 -9.16
CA LEU A 10 1.94 -9.29 -8.75
C LEU A 10 1.23 -9.00 -7.43
N SER A 11 -0.06 -9.30 -7.36
CA SER A 11 -0.85 -9.15 -6.14
C SER A 11 -1.69 -10.39 -5.84
N PHE A 12 -2.00 -10.58 -4.58
CA PHE A 12 -2.89 -11.61 -4.07
C PHE A 12 -3.72 -11.02 -2.94
N ASP A 13 -5.06 -11.06 -3.07
CA ASP A 13 -5.99 -10.39 -2.14
C ASP A 13 -6.45 -11.26 -0.96
N GLY A 14 -5.79 -12.40 -0.74
CA GLY A 14 -6.21 -13.35 0.29
C GLY A 14 -7.42 -14.19 -0.12
N VAL A 15 -7.68 -15.22 0.67
CA VAL A 15 -8.89 -16.06 0.62
C VAL A 15 -9.42 -16.25 2.03
N GLU A 16 -10.64 -16.76 2.20
CA GLU A 16 -11.25 -16.91 3.54
C GLU A 16 -10.37 -17.64 4.56
N LYS A 17 -9.66 -18.70 4.14
CA LYS A 17 -8.76 -19.48 5.00
C LYS A 17 -7.39 -18.84 5.21
N PHE A 18 -7.03 -17.88 4.38
CA PHE A 18 -5.72 -17.22 4.38
C PHE A 18 -5.93 -15.75 3.97
N PRO A 19 -6.46 -14.91 4.88
CA PRO A 19 -6.87 -13.54 4.56
C PRO A 19 -5.68 -12.59 4.62
N LEU A 20 -4.52 -13.00 4.08
CA LEU A 20 -3.36 -12.12 3.94
C LEU A 20 -3.29 -11.62 2.51
N THR A 21 -3.08 -10.30 2.37
CA THR A 21 -2.82 -9.67 1.08
C THR A 21 -1.32 -9.61 0.84
N LEU A 22 -0.89 -9.89 -0.38
CA LEU A 22 0.50 -9.76 -0.82
C LEU A 22 0.53 -8.84 -2.03
N PHE A 23 1.50 -7.95 -2.07
CA PHE A 23 1.81 -7.14 -3.25
C PHE A 23 3.32 -7.18 -3.50
N MET A 24 3.71 -7.24 -4.76
CA MET A 24 5.08 -7.08 -5.23
C MET A 24 5.05 -6.24 -6.51
N GLY A 25 5.85 -5.18 -6.55
CA GLY A 25 6.12 -4.35 -7.73
C GLY A 25 7.61 -4.31 -8.00
N ILE A 26 8.00 -4.40 -9.27
CA ILE A 26 9.39 -4.35 -9.72
C ILE A 26 9.47 -3.45 -10.94
N ASN A 27 10.36 -2.45 -10.90
CA ASN A 27 10.70 -1.68 -12.09
C ASN A 27 11.54 -2.56 -13.03
N VAL A 28 10.97 -2.90 -14.18
CA VAL A 28 11.55 -3.79 -15.20
C VAL A 28 12.06 -3.05 -16.45
N TYR A 29 11.82 -1.74 -16.52
CA TYR A 29 12.25 -0.91 -17.64
C TYR A 29 12.62 0.50 -17.16
N ASN A 30 13.76 0.99 -17.65
CA ASN A 30 14.30 2.33 -17.38
C ASN A 30 14.55 2.66 -15.89
N ASP A 31 14.99 1.65 -15.14
CA ASP A 31 15.50 1.78 -13.78
C ASP A 31 16.72 0.85 -13.64
N ASP A 32 17.91 1.43 -13.56
CA ASP A 32 19.17 0.69 -13.62
C ASP A 32 19.34 -0.27 -12.42
N ASN A 33 18.70 0.06 -11.29
CA ASN A 33 18.79 -0.70 -10.04
C ASN A 33 17.56 -1.59 -9.80
N ASN A 34 16.56 -1.57 -10.70
CA ASN A 34 15.31 -2.32 -10.58
C ASN A 34 14.67 -2.16 -9.20
N SER A 35 14.16 -0.97 -8.90
CA SER A 35 13.46 -0.72 -7.62
C SER A 35 12.34 -1.74 -7.42
N VAL A 36 12.28 -2.30 -6.22
CA VAL A 36 11.33 -3.32 -5.77
C VAL A 36 10.57 -2.76 -4.59
N TYR A 37 9.26 -2.98 -4.59
CA TYR A 37 8.40 -2.81 -3.43
C TYR A 37 7.62 -4.09 -3.17
N THR A 38 7.47 -4.44 -1.90
CA THR A 38 6.59 -5.52 -1.47
C THR A 38 5.77 -5.07 -0.28
N GLU A 39 4.53 -5.51 -0.19
CA GLU A 39 3.65 -5.24 0.94
C GLU A 39 2.94 -6.52 1.40
N LEU A 40 2.94 -6.73 2.71
CA LEU A 40 2.09 -7.70 3.38
C LEU A 40 0.97 -6.94 4.10
N GLY A 41 -0.27 -7.38 3.94
CA GLY A 41 -1.42 -6.82 4.62
C GLY A 41 -2.29 -7.88 5.27
N TYR A 42 -2.93 -7.52 6.37
CA TYR A 42 -3.95 -8.32 7.05
C TYR A 42 -5.26 -7.51 7.15
N PRO A 43 -6.22 -7.74 6.25
CA PRO A 43 -7.57 -7.19 6.36
C PRO A 43 -8.35 -7.80 7.53
N PHE A 44 -9.09 -6.94 8.24
CA PHE A 44 -10.05 -7.33 9.27
C PHE A 44 -11.19 -6.32 9.35
N LYS A 45 -12.26 -6.64 10.09
CA LYS A 45 -13.44 -5.76 10.22
C LYS A 45 -13.70 -5.42 11.67
N VAL A 46 -14.04 -4.16 11.93
CA VAL A 46 -14.57 -3.69 13.22
C VAL A 46 -15.91 -3.01 12.95
N GLY A 47 -17.00 -3.69 13.31
CA GLY A 47 -18.35 -3.27 12.92
C GLY A 47 -18.50 -3.25 11.40
N GLU A 48 -18.95 -2.12 10.86
CA GLU A 48 -19.09 -1.91 9.41
C GLU A 48 -17.83 -1.35 8.74
N THR A 49 -16.77 -1.09 9.51
CA THR A 49 -15.54 -0.48 8.98
C THR A 49 -14.56 -1.57 8.60
N GLU A 50 -14.01 -1.47 7.40
CA GLU A 50 -12.94 -2.34 6.93
C GLU A 50 -11.61 -1.74 7.37
N LEU A 51 -10.76 -2.56 7.98
CA LEU A 51 -9.41 -2.16 8.40
C LEU A 51 -8.37 -3.07 7.77
N LYS A 52 -7.17 -2.53 7.58
CA LYS A 52 -5.99 -3.27 7.11
C LYS A 52 -4.78 -2.86 7.92
N ALA A 53 -4.16 -3.81 8.62
CA ALA A 53 -2.79 -3.64 9.11
C ALA A 53 -1.83 -4.03 7.99
N PHE A 54 -0.77 -3.27 7.76
CA PHE A 54 0.18 -3.56 6.68
C PHE A 54 1.62 -3.22 7.05
N VAL A 55 2.54 -3.87 6.36
CA VAL A 55 3.99 -3.59 6.38
C VAL A 55 4.53 -3.68 4.97
N GLY A 56 5.22 -2.62 4.54
CA GLY A 56 5.85 -2.46 3.25
C GLY A 56 7.37 -2.40 3.38
N ALA A 57 8.05 -3.01 2.43
CA ALA A 57 9.50 -2.97 2.30
C ALA A 57 9.88 -2.75 0.84
N GLY A 58 10.99 -2.06 0.61
CA GLY A 58 11.51 -1.83 -0.73
C GLY A 58 12.95 -1.36 -0.69
N ASN A 59 13.53 -1.11 -1.86
CA ASN A 59 14.87 -0.56 -2.04
C ASN A 59 14.84 0.69 -2.94
N GLU A 60 16.00 1.29 -3.21
CA GLU A 60 16.15 2.41 -4.15
C GLU A 60 15.16 3.56 -3.87
N ILE A 61 14.20 3.83 -4.76
CA ILE A 61 13.22 4.92 -4.62
C ILE A 61 12.35 4.84 -3.36
N TYR A 62 12.29 3.67 -2.71
CA TYR A 62 11.50 3.45 -1.50
C TYR A 62 12.29 3.70 -0.21
N THR A 63 13.61 3.95 -0.29
CA THR A 63 14.51 3.99 0.86
C THR A 63 15.62 5.02 0.73
N THR A 64 16.13 5.53 1.85
CA THR A 64 17.10 6.64 1.90
C THR A 64 18.52 6.28 1.46
N ASP A 65 18.94 5.03 1.64
CA ASP A 65 20.27 4.52 1.31
C ASP A 65 20.27 3.52 0.13
N GLY A 66 19.09 3.27 -0.44
CA GLY A 66 18.90 2.33 -1.53
C GLY A 66 18.87 0.86 -1.11
N GLU A 67 19.07 0.51 0.16
CA GLU A 67 19.03 -0.88 0.62
C GLU A 67 17.60 -1.39 0.78
N TYR A 68 17.39 -2.70 0.62
CA TYR A 68 16.07 -3.30 0.82
C TYR A 68 15.73 -3.38 2.32
N LYS A 69 14.80 -2.54 2.77
CA LYS A 69 14.36 -2.47 4.18
C LYS A 69 12.88 -2.13 4.29
N VAL A 70 12.35 -2.26 5.51
CA VAL A 70 11.00 -1.81 5.84
C VAL A 70 10.95 -0.30 5.64
N SER A 71 10.09 0.15 4.73
CA SER A 71 9.91 1.57 4.39
C SER A 71 8.57 2.11 4.84
N ASN A 72 7.62 1.25 5.21
CA ASN A 72 6.42 1.69 5.90
C ASN A 72 5.75 0.55 6.67
N PHE A 73 4.97 0.90 7.68
CA PHE A 73 3.91 0.06 8.21
C PHE A 73 2.81 0.93 8.77
N GLY A 74 1.62 0.37 8.92
CA GLY A 74 0.50 1.17 9.40
C GLY A 74 -0.81 0.44 9.54
N LEU A 75 -1.82 1.24 9.82
CA LEU A 75 -3.21 0.83 9.87
C LEU A 75 -4.02 1.73 8.93
N SER A 76 -4.80 1.12 8.05
CA SER A 76 -5.77 1.80 7.21
C SER A 76 -7.19 1.43 7.65
N ALA A 77 -8.11 2.39 7.55
CA ALA A 77 -9.54 2.18 7.71
C ALA A 77 -10.26 2.72 6.47
N SER A 78 -11.18 1.94 5.92
CA SER A 78 -11.97 2.30 4.74
C SER A 78 -13.46 2.07 4.96
N LYS A 79 -14.28 2.95 4.37
CA LYS A 79 -15.73 2.82 4.36
C LYS A 79 -16.31 3.35 3.05
N ALA A 80 -17.30 2.65 2.50
CA ALA A 80 -18.15 3.19 1.45
C ALA A 80 -19.33 3.95 2.08
N ILE A 81 -19.40 5.25 1.84
CA ILE A 81 -20.51 6.10 2.32
C ILE A 81 -21.56 6.15 1.22
N LYS A 82 -22.73 5.54 1.47
CA LYS A 82 -23.87 5.61 0.55
C LYS A 82 -24.41 7.04 0.49
N ILE A 83 -24.36 7.65 -0.69
CA ILE A 83 -24.88 9.00 -0.93
C ILE A 83 -26.27 8.93 -1.57
N THR A 84 -26.45 8.02 -2.52
CA THR A 84 -27.75 7.71 -3.15
C THR A 84 -27.89 6.20 -3.33
N ASP A 85 -29.03 5.73 -3.84
CA ASP A 85 -29.22 4.31 -4.16
C ASP A 85 -28.28 3.78 -5.25
N ALA A 86 -27.81 4.65 -6.13
CA ALA A 86 -26.92 4.28 -7.23
C ALA A 86 -25.46 4.70 -7.00
N PHE A 87 -25.15 5.44 -5.92
CA PHE A 87 -23.83 6.02 -5.70
C PHE A 87 -23.36 5.91 -4.25
N SER A 88 -22.15 5.39 -4.08
CA SER A 88 -21.43 5.37 -2.82
C SER A 88 -20.05 5.97 -3.01
N LEU A 89 -19.62 6.79 -2.07
CA LEU A 89 -18.30 7.41 -2.06
C LEU A 89 -17.35 6.56 -1.21
N GLY A 90 -16.27 6.06 -1.80
CA GLY A 90 -15.22 5.37 -1.06
C GLY A 90 -14.35 6.38 -0.32
N VAL A 91 -14.22 6.24 1.00
CA VAL A 91 -13.28 7.05 1.79
C VAL A 91 -12.35 6.13 2.58
N SER A 92 -11.09 6.54 2.74
CA SER A 92 -10.16 5.88 3.64
C SER A 92 -9.24 6.86 4.36
N ALA A 93 -8.75 6.43 5.52
CA ALA A 93 -7.72 7.10 6.29
C ALA A 93 -6.66 6.09 6.73
N SER A 94 -5.40 6.46 6.63
CA SER A 94 -4.27 5.59 7.00
C SER A 94 -3.29 6.34 7.90
N ALA A 95 -2.97 5.75 9.04
CA ALA A 95 -1.85 6.15 9.88
C ALA A 95 -0.64 5.27 9.53
N ILE A 96 0.45 5.89 9.06
CA ILE A 96 1.60 5.22 8.47
C ILE A 96 2.86 5.72 9.15
N PHE A 97 3.75 4.83 9.53
CA PHE A 97 5.08 5.16 10.01
C PHE A 97 6.13 4.62 9.04
N ASN A 98 7.11 5.45 8.71
CA ASN A 98 8.28 5.07 7.93
C ASN A 98 9.50 4.97 8.84
N PRO A 99 9.94 3.75 9.21
CA PRO A 99 11.09 3.57 10.10
C PRO A 99 12.44 3.89 9.43
N ASP A 100 12.48 4.08 8.11
CA ASP A 100 13.69 4.49 7.41
C ASP A 100 13.92 6.00 7.49
N THR A 101 12.85 6.80 7.42
CA THR A 101 12.96 8.27 7.51
C THR A 101 12.62 8.82 8.90
N ASP A 102 12.21 7.97 9.83
CA ASP A 102 11.65 8.34 11.14
C ASP A 102 10.40 9.26 11.06
N ASP A 103 9.69 9.23 9.94
CA ASP A 103 8.49 10.04 9.70
C ASP A 103 7.18 9.29 9.98
N ALA A 104 6.14 10.06 10.32
CA ALA A 104 4.77 9.58 10.39
C ALA A 104 3.85 10.37 9.45
N TYR A 105 2.92 9.67 8.81
CA TYR A 105 1.96 10.23 7.86
C TYR A 105 0.53 9.86 8.25
N LEU A 106 -0.37 10.82 8.06
CA LEU A 106 -1.81 10.59 8.09
C LEU A 106 -2.37 10.88 6.70
N VAL A 107 -2.74 9.84 5.97
CA VAL A 107 -3.16 9.91 4.57
C VAL A 107 -4.67 9.73 4.48
N PHE A 108 -5.34 10.62 3.75
CA PHE A 108 -6.77 10.53 3.46
C PHE A 108 -6.99 10.34 1.96
N VAL A 109 -7.83 9.38 1.59
CA VAL A 109 -8.17 9.09 0.20
C VAL A 109 -9.67 9.18 0.00
N ILE A 110 -10.07 9.77 -1.11
CA ILE A 110 -11.44 9.79 -1.60
C ILE A 110 -11.42 9.14 -2.99
N SER A 111 -12.25 8.11 -3.17
CA SER A 111 -12.43 7.40 -4.44
C SER A 111 -13.88 7.55 -4.90
N LEU A 112 -14.05 7.96 -6.16
CA LEU A 112 -15.34 8.03 -6.86
C LEU A 112 -15.69 6.70 -7.52
#